data_AF-A0A2N5XKG6-F1
#
_entry.id   AF-A0A2N5XKG6-F1
#
_cell.length_a   1.000
_cell.length_b   1.000
_cell.length_c   1.000
_cell.angle_alpha   90.00
_cell.angle_beta   90.00
_cell.angle_gamma   90.00
#
_symmetry.space_group_name_H-M   'P 1'
#
loop_
_entity.id
_entity.type
_entity.pdbx_description
1 polymer ?
#
loop_
_entity_poly.entity_id
_entity_poly.type
_entity_poly.pdbx_seq_one_letter_code
_entity_poly.pdbx_strand_id
1 'polypeptide(L)'
;MIRLAGQPRGFGNPDMKEGYIMFDSIDPGRDRLVDESSISPRKGRKTSRPSHHQASEDVLVILETGFRARVMSWRSAYELGARNGLPLGALRQRTEQCAHLIRAGLGCAVDETLFAALVYHYADLAKDLSRIDR
;
A
#
# COMPACT_ATOMS: atom_id res chain seq x y z
N MET A 1 -71.20 -0.46 26.99
CA MET A 1 -70.29 0.67 27.32
C MET A 1 -69.05 0.49 26.45
N ILE A 2 -68.59 1.37 25.55
CA ILE A 2 -68.66 2.83 25.39
C ILE A 2 -68.55 3.17 23.88
N ARG A 3 -69.04 4.37 23.52
CA ARG A 3 -69.08 5.01 22.20
C ARG A 3 -67.93 6.02 22.09
N LEU A 4 -67.64 6.51 20.87
CA LEU A 4 -66.85 7.73 20.52
C LEU A 4 -65.32 7.55 20.57
N ALA A 5 -64.48 8.25 19.81
CA ALA A 5 -64.56 9.16 18.66
C ALA A 5 -63.09 9.44 18.26
N GLY A 6 -62.86 10.09 17.12
CA GLY A 6 -61.73 11.01 17.00
C GLY A 6 -60.65 10.62 16.00
N GLN A 7 -60.69 11.27 14.84
CA GLN A 7 -59.47 11.72 14.18
C GLN A 7 -58.62 12.54 15.16
N PRO A 8 -57.30 12.59 14.93
CA PRO A 8 -56.70 13.90 14.72
C PRO A 8 -55.99 14.00 13.38
N ARG A 9 -56.26 15.13 12.72
CA ARG A 9 -55.47 15.73 11.65
C ARG A 9 -54.14 16.23 12.22
N GLY A 10 -53.07 16.08 11.44
CA GLY A 10 -51.76 16.70 11.67
C GLY A 10 -50.89 16.47 10.44
N PHE A 11 -51.13 17.19 9.36
CA PHE A 11 -50.28 18.31 8.89
C PHE A 11 -48.91 17.87 8.35
N GLY A 12 -48.78 17.90 7.02
CA GLY A 12 -47.53 17.69 6.31
C GLY A 12 -47.70 17.50 4.80
N ASN A 13 -48.28 18.49 4.11
CA ASN A 13 -47.93 18.76 2.70
C ASN A 13 -46.51 19.37 2.67
N PRO A 14 -45.77 19.44 1.55
CA PRO A 14 -46.12 19.11 0.16
C PRO A 14 -44.99 18.33 -0.59
N ASP A 15 -45.18 18.14 -1.89
CA ASP A 15 -44.10 18.21 -2.89
C ASP A 15 -43.05 17.08 -2.90
N MET A 16 -43.48 15.88 -3.28
CA MET A 16 -42.60 15.06 -4.13
C MET A 16 -42.57 15.70 -5.52
N LYS A 17 -41.76 16.76 -5.66
CA LYS A 17 -41.23 17.11 -6.98
C LYS A 17 -40.29 15.99 -7.37
N GLU A 18 -40.72 15.22 -8.36
CA GLU A 18 -39.84 14.55 -9.30
C GLU A 18 -38.86 15.59 -9.85
N GLY A 19 -37.75 15.75 -9.13
CA GLY A 19 -36.56 16.40 -9.63
C GLY A 19 -35.95 15.44 -10.64
N TYR A 20 -36.34 15.63 -11.90
CA TYR A 20 -35.61 15.16 -13.07
C TYR A 20 -34.11 15.28 -12.81
N ILE A 21 -33.43 14.14 -12.72
CA ILE A 21 -31.98 14.09 -12.83
C ILE A 21 -31.68 14.47 -14.28
N MET A 22 -31.41 15.75 -14.52
CA MET A 22 -30.84 16.21 -15.77
C MET A 22 -29.50 15.48 -15.92
N PHE A 23 -29.41 14.64 -16.94
CA PHE A 23 -28.15 14.20 -17.50
C PHE A 23 -27.45 15.45 -18.01
N ASP A 24 -26.58 16.02 -17.18
CA ASP A 24 -25.67 17.08 -17.59
C ASP A 24 -24.72 16.47 -18.62
N SER A 25 -24.96 16.84 -19.87
CA SER A 25 -24.14 16.44 -21.01
C SER A 25 -22.81 17.16 -20.86
N ILE A 26 -21.76 16.43 -20.49
CA ILE A 26 -20.41 16.96 -20.50
C ILE A 26 -20.04 17.25 -21.96
N ASP A 27 -20.15 18.52 -22.31
CA ASP A 27 -19.63 19.17 -23.50
C ASP A 27 -18.09 19.02 -23.56
N PRO A 28 -17.50 18.36 -24.58
CA PRO A 28 -16.06 18.37 -24.78
C PRO A 28 -15.67 19.59 -25.65
N GLY A 29 -16.05 20.79 -25.22
CA GLY A 29 -15.69 22.07 -25.82
C GLY A 29 -14.86 22.90 -24.85
N ARG A 30 -13.66 22.43 -24.49
CA ARG A 30 -12.64 23.30 -23.89
C ARG A 30 -11.32 23.20 -24.64
N ASP A 31 -11.27 24.04 -25.66
CA ASP A 31 -10.10 24.73 -26.17
C ASP A 31 -9.10 25.00 -25.03
N ARG A 32 -8.02 24.21 -24.99
CA ARG A 32 -6.81 24.52 -24.26
C ARG A 32 -5.67 24.47 -25.25
N LEU A 33 -5.36 25.65 -25.79
CA LEU A 33 -4.02 26.03 -26.24
C LEU A 33 -3.02 25.62 -25.16
N VAL A 34 -2.39 24.46 -25.34
CA VAL A 34 -1.20 24.07 -24.59
C VAL A 34 -0.04 24.34 -25.53
N ASP A 35 0.68 25.39 -25.18
CA ASP A 35 1.96 25.81 -25.74
C ASP A 35 2.91 24.60 -25.83
N GLU A 36 3.28 24.23 -27.05
CA GLU A 36 4.37 23.32 -27.34
C GLU A 36 5.67 23.99 -26.95
N SER A 37 6.17 23.71 -25.74
CA SER A 37 7.56 23.96 -25.41
C SER A 37 8.05 23.05 -24.28
N SER A 38 9.08 22.28 -24.63
CA SER A 38 10.00 21.55 -23.74
C SER A 38 9.62 20.13 -23.35
N ILE A 39 9.74 19.21 -24.31
CA ILE A 39 10.14 17.82 -24.03
C ILE A 39 11.59 17.88 -23.52
N SER A 40 11.74 18.07 -22.20
CA SER A 40 13.00 17.86 -21.52
C SER A 40 13.18 16.35 -21.31
N PRO A 41 14.33 15.74 -21.66
CA PRO A 41 14.55 14.33 -21.42
C PRO A 41 14.46 14.09 -19.91
N ARG A 42 13.54 13.20 -19.50
CA ARG A 42 13.39 12.76 -18.11
C ARG A 42 14.72 12.14 -17.66
N LYS A 43 15.53 13.03 -17.08
CA LYS A 43 16.77 12.81 -16.35
C LYS A 43 16.56 11.59 -15.46
N GLY A 44 17.40 10.58 -15.69
CA GLY A 44 17.34 9.28 -15.05
C GLY A 44 16.94 9.39 -13.58
N ARG A 45 15.88 8.64 -13.23
CA ARG A 45 15.47 8.40 -11.85
C ARG A 45 16.72 7.89 -11.16
N LYS A 46 17.42 8.77 -10.43
CA LYS A 46 18.51 8.39 -9.55
C LYS A 46 17.86 7.48 -8.53
N THR A 47 17.97 6.18 -8.74
CA THR A 47 17.82 5.17 -7.71
C THR A 47 18.91 5.53 -6.70
N SER A 48 18.55 6.38 -5.74
CA SER A 48 19.36 6.61 -4.56
C SER A 48 19.70 5.22 -4.03
N ARG A 49 20.96 4.83 -4.19
CA ARG A 49 21.48 3.61 -3.57
C ARG A 49 21.07 3.68 -2.10
N PRO A 50 20.47 2.61 -1.55
CA PRO A 50 20.06 2.63 -0.16
C PRO A 50 21.30 2.94 0.67
N SER A 51 21.20 3.99 1.48
CA SER A 51 22.22 4.36 2.45
C SER A 51 22.57 3.13 3.27
N HIS A 52 23.85 2.91 3.55
CA HIS A 52 24.34 1.87 4.49
C HIS A 52 23.79 2.14 5.90
N HIS A 53 22.50 1.89 6.10
CA HIS A 53 21.94 1.74 7.42
C HIS A 53 22.32 0.34 7.87
N GLN A 54 23.07 0.23 8.95
CA GLN A 54 23.30 -1.05 9.60
C GLN A 54 21.92 -1.66 9.88
N ALA A 55 21.68 -2.88 9.40
CA ALA A 55 20.40 -3.55 9.56
C ALA A 55 20.12 -3.75 11.06
N SER A 56 18.91 -3.42 11.49
CA SER A 56 18.48 -3.71 12.86
C SER A 56 18.28 -5.22 13.04
N GLU A 57 18.32 -5.68 14.28
CA GLU A 57 18.06 -7.08 14.63
C GLU A 57 16.69 -7.56 14.11
N ASP A 58 15.67 -6.70 14.15
CA ASP A 58 14.33 -7.02 13.63
C ASP A 58 14.33 -7.32 12.12
N VAL A 59 15.15 -6.59 11.36
CA VAL A 59 15.31 -6.84 9.92
C VAL A 59 15.96 -8.20 9.68
N LEU A 60 16.99 -8.54 10.47
CA LEU A 60 17.67 -9.83 10.37
C LEU A 60 16.70 -10.99 10.64
N VAL A 61 15.95 -10.90 11.74
CA VAL A 61 14.95 -11.91 12.12
C VAL A 61 13.92 -12.13 10.99
N ILE A 62 13.43 -11.06 10.37
CA ILE A 62 12.47 -11.17 9.26
C ILE A 62 13.12 -11.78 8.01
N LEU A 63 14.33 -11.34 7.66
CA LEU A 63 15.02 -11.85 6.46
C LEU A 63 15.36 -13.33 6.60
N GLU A 64 15.95 -13.73 7.72
CA GLU A 64 16.28 -15.13 8.02
C GLU A 64 15.02 -16.00 8.01
N THR A 65 13.97 -15.56 8.71
CA THR A 65 12.70 -16.29 8.77
C THR A 65 12.04 -16.38 7.40
N GLY A 66 12.03 -15.29 6.62
CA GLY A 66 11.43 -15.26 5.29
C GLY A 66 12.13 -16.18 4.30
N PHE A 67 13.47 -16.26 4.33
CA PHE A 67 14.22 -17.23 3.52
C PHE A 67 13.99 -18.66 3.99
N ARG A 68 14.06 -18.91 5.30
CA ARG A 68 13.81 -20.23 5.90
C ARG A 68 12.41 -20.77 5.63
N ALA A 69 11.41 -19.91 5.70
CA ALA A 69 10.02 -20.22 5.37
C ALA A 69 9.76 -20.26 3.85
N ARG A 70 10.78 -19.95 3.03
CA ARG A 70 10.72 -19.92 1.57
C ARG A 70 9.61 -19.03 1.03
N VAL A 71 9.39 -17.88 1.67
CA VAL A 71 8.38 -16.88 1.26
C VAL A 71 8.59 -16.51 -0.21
N MET A 72 9.82 -16.15 -0.59
CA MET A 72 10.22 -15.91 -1.98
C MET A 72 11.71 -16.19 -2.18
N SER A 73 12.10 -16.42 -3.44
CA SER A 73 13.53 -16.39 -3.80
C SER A 73 14.10 -14.96 -3.67
N TRP A 74 15.40 -14.83 -3.40
CA TRP A 74 16.09 -13.53 -3.34
C TRP A 74 15.80 -12.67 -4.56
N ARG A 75 15.85 -13.26 -5.76
CA ARG A 75 15.63 -12.54 -7.02
C ARG A 75 14.20 -12.02 -7.12
N SER A 76 13.21 -12.86 -6.83
CA SER A 76 11.79 -12.48 -6.89
C SER A 76 11.45 -11.40 -5.87
N ALA A 77 11.97 -11.53 -4.64
CA ALA A 77 11.80 -10.54 -3.58
C ALA A 77 12.44 -9.20 -3.94
N TYR A 78 13.67 -9.21 -4.48
CA TYR A 78 14.35 -7.99 -4.92
C TYR A 78 13.58 -7.27 -6.05
N GLU A 79 13.14 -8.02 -7.06
CA GLU A 79 12.37 -7.46 -8.17
C GLU A 79 11.03 -6.87 -7.70
N LEU A 80 10.33 -7.53 -6.77
CA LEU A 80 9.09 -7.04 -6.19
C LEU A 80 9.32 -5.79 -5.33
N GLY A 81 10.35 -5.79 -4.47
CA GLY A 81 10.69 -4.64 -3.64
C GLY A 81 11.07 -3.40 -4.46
N ALA A 82 11.84 -3.59 -5.53
CA ALA A 82 12.21 -2.53 -6.47
C ALA A 82 10.98 -1.89 -7.16
N ARG A 83 9.95 -2.69 -7.46
CA ARG A 83 8.69 -2.21 -8.08
C ARG A 83 7.83 -1.44 -7.08
N ASN A 84 7.74 -1.93 -5.85
CA ASN A 84 6.91 -1.31 -4.81
C ASN A 84 7.49 0.03 -4.31
N GLY A 85 8.82 0.18 -4.32
CA GLY A 85 9.48 1.46 -4.04
C GLY A 85 9.21 2.04 -2.65
N LEU A 86 8.81 1.19 -1.68
CA LEU A 86 8.48 1.61 -0.32
C LEU A 86 9.73 2.10 0.41
N PRO A 87 9.76 3.30 1.00
CA PRO A 87 10.92 3.77 1.76
C PRO A 87 11.04 3.06 3.12
N LEU A 88 12.28 2.85 3.60
CA LEU A 88 12.54 2.20 4.90
C LEU A 88 11.77 2.83 6.07
N GLY A 89 11.65 4.16 6.09
CA GLY A 89 10.91 4.88 7.14
C GLY A 89 9.43 4.49 7.22
N ALA A 90 8.80 4.15 6.10
CA ALA A 90 7.40 3.72 6.06
C ALA A 90 7.19 2.25 6.48
N LEU A 91 8.29 1.51 6.62
CA LEU A 91 8.29 0.09 6.99
C LEU A 91 8.60 -0.13 8.47
N ARG A 92 9.24 0.82 9.15
CA ARG A 92 9.77 0.67 10.52
C ARG A 92 8.78 0.00 11.49
N GLN A 93 7.57 0.55 11.63
CA GLN A 93 6.56 0.00 12.54
C GLN A 93 6.12 -1.41 12.13
N ARG A 94 5.98 -1.67 10.82
CA ARG A 94 5.62 -3.00 10.30
C ARG A 94 6.74 -4.01 10.52
N THR A 95 7.99 -3.61 10.38
CA THR A 95 9.17 -4.42 10.69
C THR A 95 9.17 -4.80 12.17
N GLU A 96 9.03 -3.85 13.08
CA GLU A 96 9.00 -4.11 14.54
C GLU A 96 7.86 -5.07 14.91
N GLN A 97 6.65 -4.86 14.37
CA GLN A 97 5.49 -5.73 14.59
C GLN A 97 5.70 -7.15 14.03
N CYS A 98 6.20 -7.27 12.80
CA CYS A 98 6.44 -8.57 12.18
C CYS A 98 7.52 -9.35 12.94
N ALA A 99 8.62 -8.70 13.33
CA ALA A 99 9.67 -9.32 14.13
C ALA A 99 9.14 -9.79 15.50
N HIS A 100 8.25 -9.04 16.14
CA HIS A 100 7.62 -9.47 17.39
C HIS A 100 6.77 -10.74 17.19
N LEU A 101 5.97 -10.81 16.13
CA LEU A 101 5.16 -12.00 15.79
C LEU A 101 6.05 -13.22 15.50
N ILE A 102 7.13 -13.05 14.73
CA ILE A 102 8.09 -14.11 14.45
C ILE A 102 8.70 -14.64 15.76
N ARG A 103 9.17 -13.76 16.64
CA ARG A 103 9.74 -14.14 17.94
C ARG A 103 8.71 -14.83 18.85
N ALA A 104 7.43 -14.49 18.73
CA ALA A 104 6.33 -15.17 19.41
C ALA A 104 5.99 -16.55 18.79
N GLY A 105 6.72 -16.99 17.75
CA GLY A 105 6.56 -18.30 17.10
C GLY A 105 5.68 -18.27 15.85
N LEU A 106 5.18 -17.12 15.41
CA LEU A 106 4.32 -16.97 14.24
C LEU A 106 5.14 -16.67 12.96
N GLY A 107 6.17 -17.48 12.73
CA GLY A 107 7.12 -17.30 11.62
C GLY A 107 6.54 -17.48 10.21
N CYS A 108 5.34 -18.06 10.08
CA CYS A 108 4.65 -18.18 8.79
C CYS A 108 3.88 -16.91 8.38
N ALA A 109 3.75 -15.92 9.27
CA ALA A 109 3.00 -14.69 9.02
C ALA A 109 3.88 -13.55 8.47
N VAL A 110 5.00 -13.88 7.79
CA VAL A 110 5.84 -12.87 7.15
C VAL A 110 5.11 -12.32 5.94
N ASP A 111 4.80 -11.02 5.97
CA ASP A 111 4.22 -10.31 4.83
C ASP A 111 5.19 -10.27 3.65
N GLU A 112 4.74 -10.74 2.48
CA GLU A 112 5.56 -10.84 1.27
C GLU A 112 6.04 -9.47 0.80
N THR A 113 5.20 -8.45 0.94
CA THR A 113 5.51 -7.08 0.49
C THR A 113 6.59 -6.45 1.38
N LEU A 114 6.48 -6.62 2.69
CA LEU A 114 7.46 -6.22 3.69
C LEU A 114 8.79 -6.96 3.46
N PHE A 115 8.74 -8.29 3.31
CA PHE A 115 9.92 -9.10 3.03
C PHE A 115 10.63 -8.63 1.75
N ALA A 116 9.89 -8.47 0.65
CA ALA A 116 10.42 -7.98 -0.62
C ALA A 116 11.05 -6.58 -0.49
N ALA A 117 10.40 -5.68 0.24
CA ALA A 117 10.94 -4.35 0.47
C ALA A 117 12.23 -4.38 1.30
N LEU A 118 12.30 -5.21 2.35
CA LEU A 118 13.52 -5.39 3.14
C LEU A 118 14.65 -6.01 2.31
N VAL A 119 14.36 -7.02 1.48
CA VAL A 119 15.34 -7.59 0.55
C VAL A 119 15.88 -6.54 -0.42
N TYR A 120 15.04 -5.64 -0.94
CA TYR A 120 15.50 -4.57 -1.83
C TYR A 120 16.42 -3.56 -1.14
N HIS A 121 16.09 -3.12 0.07
CA HIS A 121 16.89 -2.14 0.80
C HIS A 121 18.18 -2.72 1.40
N TYR A 122 18.16 -3.98 1.80
CA TYR A 122 19.29 -4.69 2.39
C TYR A 122 19.80 -5.79 1.45
N ALA A 123 19.97 -5.45 0.17
CA ALA A 123 20.21 -6.42 -0.90
C ALA A 123 21.44 -7.30 -0.70
N ASP A 124 22.56 -6.72 -0.24
CA ASP A 124 23.81 -7.45 0.00
C ASP A 124 23.64 -8.45 1.15
N LEU A 125 23.10 -8.00 2.29
CA LEU A 125 22.78 -8.84 3.43
C LEU A 125 21.80 -9.97 3.05
N ALA A 126 20.71 -9.63 2.35
CA ALA A 126 19.72 -10.61 1.93
C ALA A 126 20.30 -11.64 0.95
N LYS A 127 21.25 -11.24 0.10
CA LYS A 127 21.92 -12.14 -0.83
C LYS A 127 22.78 -13.16 -0.09
N ASP A 128 23.50 -12.72 0.94
CA ASP A 128 24.31 -13.61 1.78
C ASP A 128 23.43 -14.59 2.56
N LEU A 129 22.36 -14.11 3.20
CA LEU A 129 21.39 -14.96 3.90
C LEU A 129 20.74 -16.00 2.98
N SER A 130 20.39 -15.62 1.75
CA SER A 130 19.76 -16.54 0.78
C SER A 130 20.65 -17.71 0.34
N ARG A 131 21.96 -17.62 0.58
CA ARG A 131 22.92 -18.69 0.28
C ARG A 131 23.12 -19.65 1.43
N ILE A 132 22.91 -19.19 2.67
CA ILE A 132 23.08 -20.00 3.88
C ILE A 132 21.93 -21.01 4.02
N ASP A 133 20.74 -20.66 3.55
CA ASP A 133 19.53 -21.50 3.67
C ASP A 133 19.34 -22.52 2.51
N ARG A 134 20.36 -22.70 1.64
CA ARG A 134 20.35 -23.69 0.56
C ARG A 134 21.15 -24.93 0.91
#